data_AF-A0A520RP03-F1
#
_entry.id   AF-A0A520RP03-F1
#
_cell.length_a   1.000
_cell.length_b   1.000
_cell.length_c   1.000
_cell.angle_alpha   90.00
_cell.angle_beta   90.00
_cell.angle_gamma   90.00
#
_symmetry.space_group_name_H-M   'P 1'
#
loop_
_entity.id
_entity.type
_entity.pdbx_description
1 polymer ?
#
loop_
_entity_poly.entity_id
_entity_poly.type
_entity_poly.pdbx_seq_one_letter_code
_entity_poly.pdbx_strand_id
1 'polypeptide(L)'
;MNVEKGMMTLVDQARQRDILTTLSDHLIQANHASGGSAGNSMIATAMMGAPTYMSCKVAEDADGDIYLADLEASGVAHGLTERSTDGVTGKCIVLITPDAERSLNTHLGISETLSTDEVDEAAIKDSDWVYLEGYLVTSPTGHAAALKTKALAETHGVKTAVSFSDPGMV
;
A
#
# COMPACT_ATOMS: atom_id res chain seq x y z
N MET A 1 15.76 -6.46 19.15
CA MET A 1 15.20 -6.17 17.82
C MET A 1 14.95 -4.68 17.55
N ASN A 2 15.06 -3.72 18.49
CA ASN A 2 14.85 -2.26 18.25
C ASN A 2 13.60 -1.93 17.40
N VAL A 3 12.45 -2.51 17.76
CA VAL A 3 11.16 -2.21 17.16
C VAL A 3 10.33 -1.53 18.24
N GLU A 4 9.80 -0.35 17.93
CA GLU A 4 8.91 0.37 18.85
C GLU A 4 7.51 -0.24 18.82
N LYS A 5 6.91 -0.39 20.00
CA LYS A 5 5.61 -1.05 20.15
C LYS A 5 4.49 -0.13 19.64
N GLY A 6 3.61 -0.64 18.80
CA GLY A 6 2.39 0.09 18.37
C GLY A 6 2.59 1.16 17.29
N MET A 7 3.81 1.32 16.76
CA MET A 7 4.13 2.34 15.75
C MET A 7 4.34 1.72 14.37
N MET A 8 4.14 2.53 13.32
CA MET A 8 4.68 2.27 11.99
C MET A 8 6.04 2.92 11.84
N THR A 9 7.04 2.15 11.41
CA THR A 9 8.40 2.63 11.15
C THR A 9 8.81 2.28 9.73
N LEU A 10 9.26 3.29 8.97
CA LEU A 10 9.92 3.07 7.69
C LEU A 10 11.31 2.48 7.93
N VAL A 11 11.62 1.39 7.23
CA VAL A 11 12.89 0.67 7.34
C VAL A 11 13.46 0.40 5.94
N ASP A 12 14.79 0.34 5.84
CA ASP A 12 15.45 -0.11 4.63
C ASP A 12 15.45 -1.65 4.51
N GLN A 13 15.86 -2.14 3.34
CA GLN A 13 15.92 -3.57 3.04
C GLN A 13 16.89 -4.33 3.96
N ALA A 14 18.00 -3.72 4.38
CA ALA A 14 18.98 -4.35 5.26
C ALA A 14 18.37 -4.59 6.63
N ARG A 15 17.68 -3.58 7.17
CA ARG A 15 16.97 -3.64 8.43
C ARG A 15 15.84 -4.68 8.41
N GLN A 16 15.09 -4.74 7.32
CA GLN A 16 14.05 -5.74 7.14
C GLN A 16 14.61 -7.17 7.17
N ARG A 17 15.73 -7.40 6.48
CA ARG A 17 16.46 -8.68 6.51
C ARG A 17 16.98 -9.03 7.90
N ASP A 18 17.49 -8.05 8.65
CA ASP A 18 17.97 -8.27 10.02
C ASP A 18 16.84 -8.73 10.94
N ILE A 19 15.65 -8.11 10.81
CA ILE A 19 14.45 -8.52 11.57
C ILE A 19 14.08 -9.95 11.22
N LEU A 20 13.96 -10.30 9.93
CA LEU A 20 13.62 -11.65 9.49
C LEU A 20 14.64 -12.70 9.95
N THR A 21 15.93 -12.37 9.87
CA THR A 21 17.01 -13.27 10.32
C THR A 21 16.95 -13.48 11.82
N THR A 22 16.65 -12.44 12.60
CA THR A 22 16.49 -12.58 14.05
C THR A 22 15.29 -13.46 14.42
N LEU A 23 14.27 -13.49 13.56
CA LEU A 23 13.05 -14.25 13.78
C LEU A 23 13.12 -15.70 13.25
N SER A 24 14.10 -16.05 12.42
CA SER A 24 14.17 -17.37 11.76
C SER A 24 14.08 -18.54 12.74
N ASP A 25 14.68 -18.38 13.92
CA ASP A 25 14.75 -19.42 14.95
C ASP A 25 13.61 -19.32 15.99
N HIS A 26 12.75 -18.31 15.85
CA HIS A 26 11.68 -17.96 16.80
C HIS A 26 10.30 -17.82 16.14
N LEU A 27 10.19 -18.11 14.84
CA LEU A 27 8.95 -18.05 14.08
C LEU A 27 8.02 -19.20 14.46
N ILE A 28 7.06 -18.91 15.33
CA ILE A 28 6.00 -19.85 15.73
C ILE A 28 4.93 -19.93 14.62
N GLN A 29 4.57 -18.78 14.05
CA GLN A 29 3.61 -18.66 12.97
C GLN A 29 3.88 -17.37 12.18
N ALA A 30 3.89 -17.46 10.85
CA ALA A 30 3.87 -16.30 9.97
C ALA A 30 2.85 -16.52 8.86
N ASN A 31 2.01 -15.53 8.63
CA ASN A 31 1.14 -15.46 7.48
C ASN A 31 1.74 -14.48 6.48
N HIS A 32 1.61 -14.79 5.20
CA HIS A 32 1.99 -13.91 4.12
C HIS A 32 0.73 -13.60 3.31
N ALA A 33 0.40 -12.32 3.19
CA ALA A 33 -0.80 -11.83 2.54
C ALA A 33 -0.54 -10.42 1.97
N SER A 34 -1.34 -10.01 0.99
CA SER A 34 -1.38 -8.61 0.57
C SER A 34 -1.75 -7.67 1.73
N GLY A 35 -1.36 -6.41 1.59
CA GLY A 35 -1.59 -5.39 2.60
C GLY A 35 -1.68 -3.99 1.99
N GLY A 36 -1.15 -3.00 2.72
CA GLY A 36 -1.27 -1.59 2.35
C GLY A 36 -2.61 -0.99 2.80
N SER A 37 -2.58 0.24 3.28
CA SER A 37 -3.76 0.89 3.86
C SER A 37 -4.86 1.10 2.81
N ALA A 38 -4.51 1.70 1.67
CA ALA A 38 -5.43 1.83 0.54
C ALA A 38 -5.86 0.48 -0.06
N GLY A 39 -4.93 -0.46 -0.24
CA GLY A 39 -5.23 -1.81 -0.78
C GLY A 39 -6.29 -2.54 0.06
N ASN A 40 -6.09 -2.59 1.38
CA ASN A 40 -7.06 -3.19 2.31
C ASN A 40 -8.42 -2.50 2.25
N SER A 41 -8.44 -1.17 2.10
CA SER A 41 -9.69 -0.40 2.01
C SER A 41 -10.46 -0.71 0.72
N MET A 42 -9.76 -0.88 -0.40
CA MET A 42 -10.38 -1.25 -1.69
C MET A 42 -10.90 -2.68 -1.68
N ILE A 43 -10.14 -3.63 -1.12
CA ILE A 43 -10.59 -5.03 -0.95
C ILE A 43 -11.83 -5.08 -0.06
N ALA A 44 -11.81 -4.43 1.11
CA ALA A 44 -12.94 -4.43 2.02
C ALA A 44 -14.20 -3.82 1.37
N THR A 45 -14.04 -2.75 0.60
CA THR A 45 -15.13 -2.10 -0.14
C THR A 45 -15.70 -3.02 -1.23
N ALA A 46 -14.82 -3.73 -1.97
CA ALA A 46 -15.23 -4.73 -2.96
C ALA A 46 -16.01 -5.89 -2.33
N MET A 47 -15.54 -6.40 -1.18
CA MET A 47 -16.24 -7.44 -0.43
C MET A 47 -17.62 -7.00 0.08
N MET A 48 -17.84 -5.69 0.27
CA MET A 48 -19.14 -5.12 0.62
C MET A 48 -20.06 -4.90 -0.61
N GLY A 49 -19.58 -5.22 -1.82
CA GLY A 49 -20.37 -5.24 -3.06
C GLY A 49 -20.25 -3.99 -3.93
N ALA A 50 -19.36 -3.04 -3.59
CA ALA A 50 -19.10 -1.88 -4.44
C ALA A 50 -17.91 -2.14 -5.38
N PRO A 51 -18.00 -1.79 -6.67
CA PRO A 51 -16.86 -1.88 -7.58
C PRO A 51 -15.75 -0.94 -7.11
N THR A 52 -14.50 -1.39 -7.21
CA THR A 52 -13.33 -0.60 -6.81
C THR A 52 -12.21 -0.70 -7.83
N TYR A 53 -11.37 0.34 -7.83
CA TYR A 53 -10.17 0.43 -8.64
C TYR A 53 -8.99 0.85 -7.76
N MET A 54 -7.83 0.24 -7.97
CA MET A 54 -6.60 0.52 -7.24
C MET A 54 -5.49 0.98 -8.19
N SER A 55 -5.03 2.21 -8.00
CA SER A 55 -3.74 2.68 -8.53
C SER A 55 -2.62 2.26 -7.58
N CYS A 56 -1.78 1.31 -8.00
CA CYS A 56 -0.69 0.78 -7.21
C CYS A 56 0.56 0.52 -8.04
N LYS A 57 1.69 0.25 -7.36
CA LYS A 57 2.96 -0.08 -8.00
C LYS A 57 3.63 -1.23 -7.25
N VAL A 58 3.84 -2.35 -7.95
CA VAL A 58 4.53 -3.55 -7.45
C VAL A 58 5.54 -4.06 -8.48
N ALA A 59 6.61 -4.69 -8.01
CA ALA A 59 7.69 -5.18 -8.88
C ALA A 59 7.28 -6.49 -9.56
N GLU A 60 8.04 -6.88 -10.58
CA GLU A 60 7.94 -8.21 -11.19
C GLU A 60 8.63 -9.25 -10.29
N ASP A 61 8.05 -9.48 -9.11
CA ASP A 61 8.51 -10.45 -8.13
C ASP A 61 7.33 -11.22 -7.49
N ALA A 62 7.66 -12.24 -6.69
CA ALA A 62 6.67 -13.11 -6.07
C ALA A 62 5.73 -12.39 -5.10
N ASP A 63 6.21 -11.33 -4.43
CA ASP A 63 5.38 -10.54 -3.53
C ASP A 63 4.39 -9.67 -4.33
N GLY A 64 4.82 -9.13 -5.47
CA GLY A 64 3.97 -8.41 -6.42
C GLY A 64 2.92 -9.31 -7.07
N ASP A 65 3.27 -10.56 -7.40
CA ASP A 65 2.32 -11.57 -7.89
C ASP A 65 1.21 -11.85 -6.88
N ILE A 66 1.58 -12.04 -5.60
CA ILE A 66 0.61 -12.25 -4.51
C ILE A 66 -0.30 -11.03 -4.36
N TYR A 67 0.26 -9.82 -4.39
CA TYR A 67 -0.51 -8.59 -4.24
C TYR A 67 -1.58 -8.44 -5.34
N LEU A 68 -1.21 -8.64 -6.61
CA LEU A 68 -2.15 -8.55 -7.72
C LEU A 68 -3.19 -9.66 -7.71
N ALA A 69 -2.77 -10.90 -7.42
CA ALA A 69 -3.69 -12.03 -7.31
C ALA A 69 -4.75 -11.81 -6.22
N ASP A 70 -4.38 -11.23 -5.08
CA ASP A 70 -5.32 -10.91 -4.00
C ASP A 70 -6.30 -9.79 -4.38
N LEU A 71 -5.84 -8.75 -5.10
CA LEU A 71 -6.72 -7.70 -5.64
C LEU A 71 -7.74 -8.29 -6.63
N GLU A 72 -7.26 -9.07 -7.60
CA GLU A 72 -8.10 -9.69 -8.63
C GLU A 72 -9.11 -10.67 -8.01
N ALA A 73 -8.65 -11.52 -7.09
CA ALA A 73 -9.53 -12.48 -6.38
C ALA A 73 -10.59 -11.78 -5.54
N SER A 74 -10.32 -10.55 -5.08
CA SER A 74 -11.26 -9.71 -4.33
C SER A 74 -12.17 -8.87 -5.22
N GLY A 75 -12.00 -8.91 -6.55
CA GLY A 75 -12.76 -8.12 -7.51
C GLY A 75 -12.35 -6.65 -7.59
N VAL A 76 -11.14 -6.30 -7.16
CA VAL A 76 -10.57 -4.95 -7.26
C VAL A 76 -9.89 -4.79 -8.61
N ALA A 77 -10.36 -3.87 -9.45
CA ALA A 77 -9.70 -3.55 -10.71
C ALA A 77 -8.39 -2.79 -10.47
N HIS A 78 -7.41 -2.93 -11.36
CA HIS A 78 -6.18 -2.12 -11.34
C HIS A 78 -5.67 -1.89 -12.76
N GLY A 79 -4.94 -0.79 -12.97
CA GLY A 79 -4.35 -0.44 -14.27
C GLY A 79 -2.93 -0.94 -14.48
N LEU A 80 -2.38 -1.70 -13.53
CA LEU A 80 -1.00 -2.16 -13.61
C LEU A 80 -0.84 -3.25 -14.68
N THR A 81 -0.37 -2.86 -15.88
CA THR A 81 -0.13 -3.76 -17.01
C THR A 81 1.35 -4.10 -17.21
N GLU A 82 2.25 -3.20 -16.81
CA GLU A 82 3.70 -3.38 -16.88
C GLU A 82 4.29 -3.25 -15.47
N ARG A 83 5.24 -4.12 -15.13
CA ARG A 83 5.92 -4.11 -13.83
C ARG A 83 7.41 -3.91 -14.02
N SER A 84 8.02 -3.23 -13.06
CA SER A 84 9.47 -3.02 -13.06
C SER A 84 10.18 -4.32 -12.68
N THR A 85 11.18 -4.72 -13.46
CA THR A 85 12.19 -5.72 -13.06
C THR A 85 13.25 -5.13 -12.14
N ASP A 86 13.33 -3.80 -12.06
CA ASP A 86 14.26 -3.08 -11.19
C ASP A 86 13.59 -2.77 -9.86
N GLY A 87 14.22 -3.19 -8.77
CA GLY A 87 13.73 -3.03 -7.39
C GLY A 87 12.94 -4.24 -6.87
N VAL A 88 12.25 -4.04 -5.74
CA VAL A 88 11.43 -5.09 -5.09
C VAL A 88 10.08 -4.51 -4.67
N THR A 89 9.06 -5.35 -4.60
CA THR A 89 7.75 -4.98 -4.06
C THR A 89 7.87 -4.57 -2.59
N GLY A 90 7.12 -3.53 -2.21
CA GLY A 90 7.05 -3.06 -0.83
C GLY A 90 6.56 -4.15 0.12
N LYS A 91 7.15 -4.22 1.32
CA LYS A 91 6.85 -5.25 2.31
C LYS A 91 6.78 -4.65 3.71
N CYS A 92 5.75 -5.02 4.45
CA CYS A 92 5.60 -4.66 5.86
C CYS A 92 5.74 -5.90 6.73
N ILE A 93 6.71 -5.89 7.66
CA ILE A 93 6.78 -6.91 8.71
C ILE A 93 5.92 -6.42 9.87
N VAL A 94 4.85 -7.17 10.15
CA VAL A 94 3.96 -6.90 11.28
C VAL A 94 4.30 -7.83 12.43
N LEU A 95 4.76 -7.26 13.54
CA LEU A 95 5.01 -7.99 14.77
C LEU A 95 3.83 -7.80 15.72
N ILE A 96 3.25 -8.91 16.20
CA ILE A 96 2.05 -8.91 17.03
C ILE A 96 2.41 -9.41 18.43
N THR A 97 2.15 -8.60 19.45
CA THR A 97 2.36 -8.98 20.85
C THR A 97 1.14 -9.71 21.44
N PRO A 98 1.26 -10.41 22.59
CA PRO A 98 0.15 -11.16 23.18
C PRO A 98 -1.09 -10.33 23.54
N ASP A 99 -0.94 -9.02 23.70
CA ASP A 99 -2.03 -8.05 23.91
C ASP A 99 -2.63 -7.52 22.59
N ALA A 100 -2.33 -8.17 21.46
CA ALA A 100 -2.81 -7.90 20.12
C ALA A 100 -2.37 -6.55 19.51
N GLU A 101 -1.46 -5.83 20.15
CA GLU A 101 -0.83 -4.65 19.56
C GLU A 101 0.07 -5.03 18.38
N ARG A 102 0.15 -4.15 17.38
CA ARG A 102 0.86 -4.39 16.12
C ARG A 102 1.94 -3.33 15.93
N SER A 103 3.17 -3.78 15.71
CA SER A 103 4.27 -2.92 15.28
C SER A 103 4.58 -3.19 13.81
N LEU A 104 4.54 -2.14 12.99
CA LEU A 104 4.69 -2.22 11.55
C LEU A 104 6.09 -1.74 11.15
N ASN A 105 6.85 -2.58 10.45
CA ASN A 105 8.17 -2.23 9.92
C ASN A 105 8.11 -2.30 8.39
N THR A 106 7.96 -1.15 7.75
CA THR A 106 7.62 -1.05 6.33
C THR A 106 8.84 -0.66 5.51
N HIS A 107 9.22 -1.52 4.58
CA HIS A 107 10.10 -1.18 3.47
C HIS A 107 9.23 -0.92 2.24
N LEU A 108 9.23 0.31 1.72
CA LEU A 108 8.35 0.69 0.61
C LEU A 108 8.75 0.05 -0.72
N GLY A 109 10.04 -0.26 -0.92
CA GLY A 109 10.50 -0.81 -2.20
C GLY A 109 10.09 0.11 -3.35
N ILE A 110 9.67 -0.46 -4.49
CA ILE A 110 9.31 0.37 -5.64
C ILE A 110 8.05 1.24 -5.43
N SER A 111 7.21 0.95 -4.42
CA SER A 111 6.00 1.74 -4.18
C SER A 111 6.33 3.17 -3.71
N GLU A 112 7.55 3.42 -3.23
CA GLU A 112 8.03 4.78 -2.92
C GLU A 112 8.15 5.66 -4.17
N THR A 113 8.24 5.03 -5.36
CA THR A 113 8.36 5.68 -6.66
C THR A 113 7.05 5.74 -7.43
N LEU A 114 5.92 5.49 -6.74
CA LEU A 114 4.61 5.75 -7.31
C LEU A 114 4.53 7.22 -7.75
N SER A 115 4.02 7.45 -8.94
CA SER A 115 4.05 8.72 -9.63
C SER A 115 2.69 9.03 -10.27
N THR A 116 2.64 10.14 -11.00
CA THR A 116 1.48 10.53 -11.79
C THR A 116 1.16 9.56 -12.93
N ASP A 117 2.05 8.64 -13.26
CA ASP A 117 1.89 7.65 -14.33
C ASP A 117 0.92 6.54 -13.93
N GLU A 118 0.86 6.22 -12.63
CA GLU A 118 -0.11 5.27 -12.10
C GLU A 118 -1.50 5.91 -11.84
N VAL A 119 -1.68 7.20 -12.14
CA VAL A 119 -2.98 7.90 -11.99
C VAL A 119 -3.83 7.69 -13.24
N ASP A 120 -4.92 6.93 -13.11
CA ASP A 120 -5.86 6.65 -14.19
C ASP A 120 -7.06 7.62 -14.14
N GLU A 121 -7.11 8.54 -15.11
CA GLU A 121 -8.18 9.54 -15.19
C GLU A 121 -9.55 8.92 -15.54
N ALA A 122 -9.57 7.85 -16.35
CA ALA A 122 -10.83 7.22 -16.74
C ALA A 122 -11.49 6.54 -15.54
N ALA A 123 -10.70 5.83 -14.73
CA ALA A 123 -11.16 5.22 -13.49
C ALA A 123 -11.65 6.28 -12.48
N ILE A 124 -10.93 7.40 -12.34
CA ILE A 124 -11.35 8.51 -11.46
C ILE A 124 -12.68 9.07 -11.92
N LYS A 125 -12.84 9.33 -13.22
CA LYS A 125 -14.07 9.90 -13.79
C LYS A 125 -15.29 8.99 -13.63
N ASP A 126 -15.09 7.67 -13.65
CA ASP A 126 -16.15 6.67 -13.48
C ASP A 126 -16.49 6.39 -12.00
N SER A 127 -15.77 7.02 -11.06
CA SER A 127 -15.92 6.79 -9.62
C SER A 127 -16.83 7.81 -8.94
N ASP A 128 -17.53 7.40 -7.87
CA ASP A 128 -18.25 8.33 -6.98
C ASP A 128 -17.30 9.00 -5.96
N TRP A 129 -16.23 8.29 -5.60
CA TRP A 129 -15.24 8.70 -4.61
C TRP A 129 -13.82 8.31 -5.05
N VAL A 130 -12.86 9.17 -4.74
CA VAL A 130 -11.45 8.81 -4.63
C VAL A 130 -11.06 8.73 -3.15
N TYR A 131 -10.27 7.71 -2.80
CA TYR A 131 -9.71 7.52 -1.46
C TYR A 131 -8.19 7.65 -1.54
N LEU A 132 -7.62 8.57 -0.76
CA LEU A 132 -6.18 8.82 -0.70
C LEU A 132 -5.64 8.45 0.68
N GLU A 133 -4.46 7.83 0.71
CA GLU A 133 -3.72 7.63 1.95
C GLU A 133 -2.69 8.73 2.18
N GLY A 134 -2.57 9.16 3.43
CA GLY A 134 -1.59 10.14 3.88
C GLY A 134 -0.15 9.71 3.61
N TYR A 135 0.15 8.41 3.55
CA TYR A 135 1.50 7.92 3.22
C TYR A 135 2.02 8.41 1.86
N LEU A 136 1.16 8.81 0.92
CA LEU A 136 1.60 9.38 -0.35
C LEU A 136 2.42 10.67 -0.20
N VAL A 137 2.27 11.41 0.91
CA VAL A 137 3.00 12.66 1.14
C VAL A 137 4.50 12.45 1.43
N THR A 138 4.92 11.23 1.78
CA THR A 138 6.31 10.95 2.14
C THR A 138 7.25 10.87 0.94
N SER A 139 6.71 10.81 -0.28
CA SER A 139 7.50 10.82 -1.52
C SER A 139 7.09 12.00 -2.41
N PRO A 140 8.04 12.72 -3.05
CA PRO A 140 7.68 13.80 -3.97
C PRO A 140 6.80 13.35 -5.13
N THR A 141 7.03 12.15 -5.67
CA THR A 141 6.26 11.58 -6.79
C THR A 141 4.88 11.11 -6.32
N GLY A 142 4.78 10.46 -5.16
CA GLY A 142 3.49 10.04 -4.60
C GLY A 142 2.64 11.24 -4.20
N HIS A 143 3.25 12.29 -3.66
CA HIS A 143 2.54 13.53 -3.35
C HIS A 143 2.01 14.20 -4.63
N ALA A 144 2.81 14.25 -5.69
CA ALA A 144 2.36 14.74 -6.99
C ALA A 144 1.20 13.89 -7.57
N ALA A 145 1.26 12.57 -7.41
CA ALA A 145 0.18 11.66 -7.81
C ALA A 145 -1.12 11.93 -7.03
N ALA A 146 -1.02 12.14 -5.71
CA ALA A 146 -2.15 12.48 -4.86
C ALA A 146 -2.79 13.82 -5.27
N LEU A 147 -1.97 14.84 -5.54
CA LEU A 147 -2.44 16.15 -6.02
C LEU A 147 -3.11 16.07 -7.39
N LYS A 148 -2.53 15.31 -8.33
CA LYS A 148 -3.14 15.06 -9.65
C LYS A 148 -4.48 14.36 -9.50
N THR A 149 -4.54 13.30 -8.68
CA THR A 149 -5.77 12.55 -8.40
C THR A 149 -6.86 13.45 -7.83
N LYS A 150 -6.53 14.27 -6.82
CA LYS A 150 -7.46 15.25 -6.25
C LYS A 150 -7.96 16.25 -7.29
N ALA A 151 -7.06 16.82 -8.11
CA ALA A 151 -7.44 17.79 -9.13
C ALA A 151 -8.37 17.20 -10.20
N LEU A 152 -8.12 15.96 -10.62
CA LEU A 152 -9.00 15.24 -11.54
C LEU A 152 -10.36 14.94 -10.91
N ALA A 153 -10.37 14.52 -9.63
CA ALA A 153 -11.62 14.30 -8.90
C ALA A 153 -12.46 15.58 -8.82
N GLU A 154 -11.86 16.73 -8.49
CA GLU A 154 -12.53 18.04 -8.49
C GLU A 154 -13.05 18.42 -9.87
N THR A 155 -12.27 18.17 -10.93
CA THR A 155 -12.66 18.46 -12.32
C THR A 155 -13.89 17.65 -12.76
N HIS A 156 -13.98 16.39 -12.34
CA HIS A 156 -15.07 15.47 -12.73
C HIS A 156 -16.22 15.43 -11.71
N GLY A 157 -16.16 16.22 -10.62
CA GLY A 157 -17.19 16.25 -9.58
C GLY A 157 -17.20 15.01 -8.66
N VAL A 158 -16.09 14.28 -8.62
CA VAL A 158 -15.88 13.08 -7.80
C VAL A 158 -15.46 13.51 -6.39
N LYS A 159 -16.01 12.85 -5.36
CA LYS A 159 -15.75 13.22 -3.96
C LYS A 159 -14.38 12.68 -3.52
N THR A 160 -13.71 13.36 -2.61
CA THR A 160 -12.41 12.93 -2.08
C THR A 160 -12.52 12.56 -0.61
N ALA A 161 -12.03 11.38 -0.24
CA ALA A 161 -11.79 10.94 1.13
C ALA A 161 -10.28 10.78 1.36
N VAL A 162 -9.80 11.13 2.56
CA VAL A 162 -8.38 11.02 2.91
C VAL A 162 -8.25 10.32 4.27
N SER A 163 -7.37 9.33 4.33
CA SER A 163 -6.90 8.77 5.60
C SER A 163 -5.61 9.43 6.03
N PHE A 164 -5.54 9.90 7.27
CA PHE A 164 -4.29 10.45 7.82
C PHE A 164 -3.22 9.39 8.11
N SER A 165 -3.57 8.10 7.97
CA SER A 165 -2.67 6.94 8.05
C SER A 165 -2.03 6.74 9.42
N ASP A 166 -1.10 7.60 9.82
CA ASP A 166 -0.36 7.51 11.08
C ASP A 166 -0.12 8.91 11.67
N PRO A 167 -0.11 9.08 13.01
CA PRO A 167 0.15 10.38 13.66
C PRO A 167 1.47 11.05 13.27
N GLY A 168 2.46 10.30 12.76
CA GLY A 168 3.72 10.85 12.28
C GLY A 168 3.67 11.46 10.87
N MET A 169 2.54 11.36 10.15
CA MET A 169 2.38 11.76 8.75
C MET A 169 1.76 13.16 8.57
N VAL A 170 1.99 14.08 9.52
CA VAL A 170 1.47 15.47 9.56
C VAL A 170 2.42 16.49 8.95
#